data_AF-A0A374T8J6-F1
#
_entry.id   AF-A0A374T8J6-F1
#
_cell.length_a   1.000
_cell.length_b   1.000
_cell.length_c   1.000
_cell.angle_alpha   90.00
_cell.angle_beta   90.00
_cell.angle_gamma   90.00
#
_symmetry.space_group_name_H-M   'P 1'
#
loop_
_entity.id
_entity.type
_entity.pdbx_description
1 polymer ?
#
loop_
_entity_poly.entity_id
_entity_poly.type
_entity_poly.pdbx_seq_one_letter_code
_entity_poly.pdbx_strand_id
1 'polypeptide(L)'
;MLKWQIASYVIIKSSIFAIKIMGKKIILAVLFIMMVGAVNADNHRLYLFRSNKDHEYNPGSRSPTAPLIVLQDGHQIILLQSEQTVQVALIKDNVVVYVSSVIEDTNYIELPTSFYGEYILEMYIGDVRYCGNIKL
;
A
#
# COMPACT_ATOMS: atom_id res chain seq x y z
N MET A 1 -48.95 48.37 9.30
CA MET A 1 -48.61 46.92 9.22
C MET A 1 -47.54 46.57 8.17
N LEU A 2 -47.44 47.28 7.03
CA LEU A 2 -46.52 46.93 5.92
C LEU A 2 -45.01 47.01 6.23
N LYS A 3 -44.57 47.90 7.14
CA LYS A 3 -43.14 48.11 7.45
C LYS A 3 -42.46 46.92 8.15
N TRP A 4 -43.20 46.11 8.90
CA TRP A 4 -42.66 44.96 9.64
C TRP A 4 -42.42 43.74 8.73
N GLN A 5 -43.17 43.60 7.64
CA GLN A 5 -43.01 42.47 6.71
C GLN A 5 -41.75 42.59 5.84
N ILE A 6 -41.34 43.82 5.51
CA ILE A 6 -40.15 44.09 4.70
C ILE A 6 -38.87 43.80 5.50
N ALA A 7 -38.85 44.18 6.79
CA ALA A 7 -37.70 43.92 7.67
C ALA A 7 -37.44 42.42 7.87
N SER A 8 -38.50 41.63 8.10
CA SER A 8 -38.39 40.17 8.26
C SER A 8 -37.93 39.48 6.98
N TYR A 9 -38.35 39.96 5.80
CA TYR A 9 -37.95 39.38 4.52
C TYR A 9 -36.47 39.61 4.19
N VAL A 10 -35.92 40.78 4.55
CA VAL A 10 -34.50 41.10 4.35
C VAL A 10 -33.61 40.26 5.27
N ILE A 11 -34.00 40.07 6.54
CA ILE A 11 -33.24 39.25 7.50
C ILE A 11 -33.19 37.79 7.03
N ILE A 12 -34.33 37.21 6.64
CA ILE A 12 -34.39 35.81 6.16
C ILE A 12 -33.55 35.61 4.88
N LYS A 13 -33.60 36.55 3.93
CA LYS A 13 -32.75 36.48 2.72
C LYS A 13 -31.26 36.57 3.04
N SER A 14 -30.86 37.44 3.96
CA SER A 14 -29.46 37.57 4.37
C SER A 14 -28.94 36.33 5.11
N SER A 15 -29.76 35.69 5.94
CA SER A 15 -29.41 34.44 6.63
C SER A 15 -29.25 33.27 5.67
N ILE A 16 -30.14 33.13 4.67
CA ILE A 16 -30.04 32.06 3.66
C ILE A 16 -28.78 32.24 2.78
N PHE A 17 -28.43 33.49 2.46
CA PHE A 17 -27.22 33.80 1.69
C PHE A 17 -25.93 33.47 2.46
N ALA A 18 -25.89 33.77 3.76
CA ALA A 18 -24.75 33.44 4.62
C ALA A 18 -24.54 31.92 4.77
N ILE A 19 -25.62 31.15 4.93
CA ILE A 19 -25.57 29.68 5.02
C ILE A 19 -25.05 29.06 3.71
N LYS A 20 -25.46 29.60 2.56
CA LYS A 20 -25.03 29.11 1.24
C LYS A 20 -23.53 29.36 0.96
N ILE A 21 -22.98 30.45 1.51
CA ILE A 21 -21.54 30.78 1.40
C ILE A 21 -20.70 29.93 2.37
N MET A 22 -21.18 29.70 3.60
CA MET A 22 -20.50 28.80 4.55
C MET A 22 -20.45 27.35 4.06
N GLY A 23 -21.56 26.82 3.53
CA GLY A 23 -21.61 25.46 2.99
C GLY A 23 -20.65 25.25 1.81
N LYS A 24 -20.52 26.25 0.92
CA LYS A 24 -19.57 26.18 -0.20
C LYS A 24 -18.11 26.13 0.24
N LYS A 25 -17.73 26.86 1.29
CA LYS A 25 -16.36 26.84 1.84
C LYS A 25 -16.02 25.50 2.49
N ILE A 26 -16.98 24.89 3.18
CA ILE A 26 -16.82 23.58 3.82
C ILE A 26 -16.64 22.49 2.75
N ILE A 27 -17.44 22.51 1.69
CA ILE A 27 -17.32 21.54 0.58
C ILE A 27 -15.95 21.66 -0.11
N LEU A 28 -15.47 22.89 -0.32
CA LEU A 28 -14.16 23.11 -0.94
C LEU A 28 -12.99 22.61 -0.05
N ALA A 29 -13.10 22.80 1.27
CA ALA A 29 -12.10 22.32 2.22
C ALA A 29 -12.05 20.78 2.28
N VAL A 30 -13.22 20.12 2.23
CA VAL A 30 -13.30 18.65 2.19
C VAL A 30 -12.75 18.09 0.88
N LEU A 31 -13.02 18.73 -0.26
CA LEU A 31 -12.42 18.34 -1.56
C LEU A 31 -10.89 18.52 -1.56
N PHE A 32 -10.39 19.58 -0.91
CA PHE A 32 -8.95 19.83 -0.80
C PHE A 32 -8.27 18.78 0.08
N ILE A 33 -8.88 18.37 1.20
CA ILE A 33 -8.36 17.28 2.04
C ILE A 33 -8.36 15.95 1.28
N MET A 34 -9.39 15.66 0.48
CA MET A 34 -9.41 14.47 -0.37
C MET A 34 -8.36 14.50 -1.49
N MET A 35 -8.03 15.67 -2.05
CA MET A 35 -6.95 15.81 -3.04
C MET A 35 -5.55 15.71 -2.43
N VAL A 36 -5.35 16.24 -1.21
CA VAL A 36 -4.04 16.25 -0.54
C VAL A 36 -3.70 14.88 0.07
N GLY A 37 -4.70 14.04 0.38
CA GLY A 37 -4.48 12.68 0.90
C GLY A 37 -3.97 11.65 -0.12
N ALA A 38 -3.83 12.00 -1.40
CA ALA A 38 -3.51 11.05 -2.47
C ALA A 38 -2.04 11.06 -2.93
N VAL A 39 -1.15 11.83 -2.30
CA VAL A 39 0.22 11.98 -2.81
C VAL A 39 1.21 11.75 -1.68
N ASN A 40 1.48 10.47 -1.42
CA ASN A 40 2.77 9.90 -1.00
C ASN A 40 2.56 8.41 -0.69
N ALA A 41 2.16 7.62 -1.68
CA ALA A 41 2.49 6.20 -1.65
C ALA A 41 3.99 6.12 -1.97
N ASP A 42 4.83 6.29 -0.95
CA ASP A 42 6.25 5.98 -1.05
C ASP A 42 6.35 4.46 -1.25
N ASN A 43 6.26 4.03 -2.51
CA ASN A 43 6.47 2.64 -2.89
C ASN A 43 7.90 2.27 -2.48
N HIS A 44 8.04 1.58 -1.35
CA HIS A 44 9.32 1.19 -0.82
C HIS A 44 9.86 0.03 -1.65
N ARG A 45 11.08 0.16 -2.18
CA ARG A 45 11.75 -0.94 -2.87
C ARG A 45 12.26 -1.94 -1.86
N LEU A 46 11.76 -3.17 -1.93
CA LEU A 46 12.26 -4.31 -1.18
C LEU A 46 13.26 -5.08 -2.05
N TYR A 47 14.44 -5.33 -1.48
CA TYR A 47 15.49 -6.11 -2.11
C TYR A 47 15.52 -7.48 -1.46
N LEU A 48 15.18 -8.51 -2.24
CA LEU A 48 15.14 -9.89 -1.79
C LEU A 48 16.32 -10.64 -2.37
N PHE A 49 17.10 -11.27 -1.49
CA PHE A 49 18.31 -11.98 -1.84
C PHE A 49 18.00 -13.45 -2.02
N ARG A 50 18.61 -14.08 -3.02
CA ARG A 50 18.47 -15.51 -3.25
C ARG A 50 18.99 -16.29 -2.03
N SER A 51 18.15 -17.14 -1.47
CA SER A 51 18.50 -18.02 -0.36
C SER A 51 18.94 -19.37 -0.90
N ASN A 52 20.23 -19.69 -0.81
CA ASN A 52 20.77 -21.00 -1.22
C ASN A 52 20.64 -22.03 -0.09
N LYS A 53 19.44 -22.23 0.45
CA LYS A 53 19.26 -23.15 1.58
C LYS A 53 19.55 -24.62 1.22
N ASP A 54 19.47 -24.97 -0.08
CA ASP A 54 19.57 -26.36 -0.58
C ASP A 54 20.69 -26.58 -1.61
N HIS A 55 21.55 -25.58 -1.91
CA HIS A 55 22.61 -25.73 -2.90
C HIS A 55 23.98 -25.87 -2.25
N GLU A 56 24.65 -27.01 -2.53
CA GLU A 56 26.04 -27.29 -2.20
C GLU A 56 26.93 -26.05 -2.39
N TYR A 57 27.75 -25.79 -1.37
CA TYR A 57 28.80 -24.79 -1.40
C TYR A 57 29.70 -25.04 -2.62
N ASN A 58 29.46 -24.31 -3.71
CA ASN A 58 30.24 -24.40 -4.93
C ASN A 58 31.15 -23.17 -5.01
N PRO A 59 32.44 -23.29 -4.60
CA PRO A 59 33.34 -22.13 -4.41
C PRO A 59 33.71 -21.37 -5.71
N GLY A 60 33.21 -21.80 -6.87
CA GLY A 60 33.56 -21.26 -8.19
C GLY A 60 32.69 -20.10 -8.71
N SER A 61 31.47 -19.90 -8.21
CA SER A 61 30.58 -18.82 -8.69
C SER A 61 30.48 -17.71 -7.65
N ARG A 62 31.47 -16.81 -7.63
CA ARG A 62 31.53 -15.67 -6.71
C ARG A 62 30.77 -14.42 -7.19
N SER A 63 29.92 -14.54 -8.21
CA SER A 63 29.08 -13.41 -8.60
C SER A 63 27.79 -13.43 -7.78
N PRO A 64 27.52 -12.42 -6.93
CA PRO A 64 26.25 -12.35 -6.22
C PRO A 64 25.12 -12.34 -7.25
N THR A 65 24.18 -13.28 -7.12
CA THR A 65 22.98 -13.28 -7.98
C THR A 65 22.25 -11.96 -7.77
N ALA A 66 21.82 -11.32 -8.85
CA ALA A 66 21.06 -10.07 -8.78
C ALA A 66 19.86 -10.25 -7.83
N PRO A 67 19.61 -9.32 -6.90
CA PRO A 67 18.48 -9.42 -6.00
C PRO A 67 17.18 -9.30 -6.78
N LEU A 68 16.15 -9.99 -6.31
CA LEU A 68 14.79 -9.75 -6.76
C LEU A 68 14.32 -8.42 -6.15
N ILE A 69 13.87 -7.49 -7.00
CA ILE A 69 13.38 -6.19 -6.56
C ILE A 69 11.86 -6.20 -6.69
N VAL A 70 11.17 -5.97 -5.57
CA VAL A 70 9.71 -5.81 -5.51
C VAL A 70 9.37 -4.45 -4.90
N LEU A 71 8.19 -3.91 -5.21
CA LEU A 71 7.70 -2.71 -4.54
C LEU A 71 6.78 -3.12 -3.39
N GLN A 72 6.79 -2.33 -2.33
CA GLN A 72 5.86 -2.45 -1.22
C GLN A 72 5.03 -1.17 -1.11
N ASP A 73 3.71 -1.34 -1.08
CA ASP A 73 2.75 -0.30 -0.73
C ASP A 73 1.90 -0.79 0.46
N GLY A 74 2.31 -0.41 1.67
CA GLY A 74 1.70 -0.92 2.91
C GLY A 74 1.72 -2.45 2.98
N HIS A 75 0.54 -3.07 2.95
CA HIS A 75 0.32 -4.52 2.97
C HIS A 75 0.28 -5.14 1.57
N GLN A 76 0.60 -4.41 0.51
CA GLN A 76 0.66 -4.92 -0.85
C GLN A 76 2.11 -5.04 -1.32
N ILE A 77 2.45 -6.20 -1.88
CA ILE A 77 3.72 -6.41 -2.58
C ILE A 77 3.44 -6.42 -4.07
N ILE A 78 4.08 -5.54 -4.84
CA ILE A 78 3.93 -5.42 -6.28
C ILE A 78 5.16 -6.00 -6.96
N LEU A 79 4.93 -6.96 -7.85
CA LEU A 79 5.93 -7.62 -8.68
C LEU A 79 6.16 -6.81 -9.95
N LEU A 80 7.39 -6.35 -10.17
CA LEU A 80 7.73 -5.56 -11.36
C LEU A 80 7.86 -6.41 -12.62
N GLN A 81 8.19 -7.69 -12.47
CA GLN A 81 8.37 -8.66 -13.55
C GLN A 81 8.03 -10.06 -12.99
N SER A 82 6.84 -10.58 -13.27
CA SER A 82 6.58 -12.01 -13.05
C SER A 82 5.62 -12.55 -14.09
N GLU A 83 6.13 -13.40 -14.97
CA GLU A 83 5.35 -14.27 -15.87
C GLU A 83 5.20 -15.68 -15.25
N GLN A 84 5.40 -15.81 -13.94
CA GLN A 84 5.38 -17.09 -13.24
C GLN A 84 4.52 -17.01 -11.99
N THR A 85 3.99 -18.15 -11.56
CA THR A 85 3.32 -18.28 -10.25
C THR A 85 4.32 -18.00 -9.14
N VAL A 86 3.96 -17.11 -8.22
CA VAL A 86 4.80 -16.73 -7.09
C VAL A 86 4.14 -17.14 -5.79
N GLN A 87 4.86 -17.90 -4.96
CA GLN A 87 4.43 -18.20 -3.60
C GLN A 87 5.16 -17.28 -2.62
N VAL A 88 4.44 -16.79 -1.62
CA VAL A 88 4.95 -15.92 -0.58
C VAL A 88 4.67 -16.50 0.78
N ALA A 89 5.65 -16.41 1.68
CA ALA A 89 5.50 -16.71 3.08
C ALA A 89 6.00 -15.54 3.94
N LEU A 90 5.30 -15.27 5.04
CA LEU A 90 5.79 -14.39 6.10
C LEU A 90 6.25 -15.25 7.28
N ILE A 91 7.44 -14.95 7.77
CA ILE A 91 8.06 -15.64 8.90
C ILE A 91 8.29 -14.63 10.03
N LYS A 92 7.90 -15.03 11.24
CA LYS A 92 8.16 -14.30 12.47
C LYS A 92 8.69 -15.27 13.52
N ASP A 93 9.77 -14.91 14.19
CA ASP A 93 10.40 -15.75 15.23
C ASP A 93 10.69 -17.20 14.75
N ASN A 94 11.16 -17.35 13.50
CA ASN A 94 11.40 -18.62 12.81
C ASN A 94 10.17 -19.50 12.56
N VAL A 95 8.95 -18.96 12.71
CA VAL A 95 7.69 -19.65 12.42
C VAL A 95 7.01 -19.00 11.21
N VAL A 96 6.54 -19.81 10.27
CA VAL A 96 5.72 -19.33 9.15
C VAL A 96 4.34 -18.94 9.68
N VAL A 97 4.01 -17.65 9.59
CA VAL A 97 2.75 -17.08 10.10
C VAL A 97 1.71 -16.84 9.00
N TYR A 98 2.14 -16.80 7.74
CA TYR A 98 1.27 -16.65 6.58
C TYR A 98 1.90 -17.23 5.33
N VAL A 99 1.07 -17.79 4.46
CA VAL A 99 1.44 -18.27 3.14
C VAL A 99 0.35 -17.83 2.16
N SER A 100 0.76 -17.33 1.00
CA SER A 100 -0.13 -17.02 -0.11
C SER A 100 0.55 -17.38 -1.43
N SER A 101 -0.24 -17.54 -2.48
CA SER A 101 0.24 -17.78 -3.84
C SER A 101 -0.50 -16.86 -4.78
N VAL A 102 0.22 -16.22 -5.69
CA VAL A 102 -0.36 -15.39 -6.74
C VAL A 102 -0.10 -16.01 -8.10
N ILE A 103 -1.19 -16.09 -8.85
CA ILE A 103 -1.23 -16.56 -10.24
C ILE A 103 -1.17 -15.31 -11.13
N GLU A 104 -0.51 -15.45 -12.29
CA GLU A 104 0.01 -14.47 -13.24
C GLU A 104 -0.78 -13.15 -13.46
N ASP A 105 -2.10 -13.11 -13.25
CA ASP A 105 -2.94 -12.03 -13.75
C ASP A 105 -2.92 -10.73 -12.92
N THR A 106 -2.44 -10.75 -11.68
CA THR A 106 -2.58 -9.60 -10.77
C THR A 106 -1.31 -8.82 -10.52
N ASN A 107 -0.11 -9.36 -10.73
CA ASN A 107 1.18 -8.72 -10.43
C ASN A 107 1.33 -8.15 -9.00
N TYR A 108 0.39 -8.38 -8.09
CA TYR A 108 0.48 -7.94 -6.70
C TYR A 108 -0.01 -9.04 -5.75
N ILE A 109 0.48 -8.96 -4.53
CA ILE A 109 0.20 -9.91 -3.45
C ILE A 109 -0.29 -9.10 -2.26
N GLU A 110 -1.53 -9.37 -1.84
CA GLU A 110 -2.08 -8.77 -0.63
C GLU A 110 -1.67 -9.59 0.60
N LEU A 111 -1.09 -8.89 1.56
CA LEU A 111 -0.79 -9.40 2.88
C LEU A 111 -1.94 -9.05 3.84
N PRO A 112 -2.18 -9.85 4.89
CA PRO A 112 -3.21 -9.54 5.87
C PRO A 112 -2.96 -8.21 6.55
N THR A 113 -3.92 -7.30 6.51
CA THR A 113 -3.83 -5.97 7.14
C THR A 113 -3.74 -6.03 8.67
N SER A 114 -4.05 -7.18 9.27
CA SER A 114 -3.89 -7.42 10.71
C SER A 114 -2.44 -7.61 11.16
N PHE A 115 -1.48 -7.74 10.22
CA PHE A 115 -0.08 -7.99 10.55
C PHE A 115 0.70 -6.70 10.62
N TYR A 116 1.45 -6.51 11.72
CA TYR A 116 2.23 -5.30 11.97
C TYR A 116 3.57 -5.65 12.63
N GLY A 117 4.61 -4.90 12.27
CA GLY A 117 5.98 -5.06 12.76
C GLY A 117 6.93 -5.64 11.71
N GLU A 118 8.06 -6.18 12.17
CA GLU A 118 9.10 -6.73 11.32
C GLU A 118 8.88 -8.24 11.08
N TYR A 119 9.05 -8.64 9.82
CA TYR A 119 8.91 -10.02 9.36
C TYR A 119 10.03 -10.35 8.37
N ILE A 120 10.29 -11.64 8.20
CA ILE A 120 11.06 -12.14 7.07
C ILE A 120 10.04 -12.50 5.98
N LEU A 121 10.18 -11.87 4.82
CA LEU A 121 9.46 -12.21 3.60
C LEU A 121 10.25 -13.26 2.84
N GLU A 122 9.60 -14.38 2.54
CA GLU A 122 10.14 -15.39 1.63
C GLU A 122 9.28 -15.47 0.38
N MET A 123 9.92 -15.40 -0.78
CA MET A 123 9.26 -15.51 -2.07
C MET A 123 9.86 -16.68 -2.84
N TYR A 124 9.00 -17.53 -3.38
CA TYR A 124 9.37 -18.67 -4.21
C TYR A 124 8.88 -18.41 -5.63
N ILE A 125 9.81 -18.38 -6.58
CA ILE A 125 9.57 -18.21 -8.01
C ILE A 125 10.16 -19.44 -8.70
N GLY A 126 9.29 -20.36 -9.14
CA GLY A 126 9.71 -21.70 -9.53
C GLY A 126 10.45 -22.39 -8.38
N ASP A 127 11.66 -22.90 -8.67
CA ASP A 127 12.51 -23.59 -7.68
C ASP A 127 13.44 -22.62 -6.90
N VAL A 128 13.33 -21.31 -7.14
CA VAL A 128 14.23 -20.32 -6.55
C VAL A 128 13.55 -19.63 -5.38
N ARG A 129 14.22 -19.67 -4.21
CA ARG A 129 13.83 -18.95 -3.01
C ARG A 129 14.57 -17.62 -2.90
N TYR A 130 13.82 -16.56 -2.64
CA TYR A 130 14.31 -15.24 -2.29
C TYR A 130 13.84 -14.88 -0.87
N CYS A 131 14.68 -14.19 -0.11
CA CYS A 131 14.37 -13.77 1.25
C CYS A 131 14.82 -12.33 1.52
N GLY A 132 14.07 -11.62 2.35
CA GLY A 132 14.46 -10.30 2.85
C GLY A 132 13.58 -9.87 4.02
N ASN A 133 13.99 -8.81 4.68
CA ASN A 133 13.20 -8.24 5.78
C ASN A 133 12.13 -7.31 5.21
N ILE A 134 10.92 -7.40 5.75
CA ILE A 134 9.80 -6.52 5.45
C ILE A 134 9.25 -5.94 6.76
N LYS A 135 8.76 -4.71 6.69
CA LYS A 135 8.06 -4.05 7.79
C LYS A 135 6.62 -3.75 7.36
N LEU A 136 5.65 -4.26 8.10
CA LEU A 136 4.20 -4.11 7.89
C LEU A 136 3.57 -3.22 8.98
#